data_AF-A0A7W8HZ12-F1
#
_entry.id   AF-A0A7W8HZ12-F1
#
_cell.length_a   1.000
_cell.length_b   1.000
_cell.length_c   1.000
_cell.angle_alpha   90.00
_cell.angle_beta   90.00
_cell.angle_gamma   90.00
#
_symmetry.space_group_name_H-M   'P 1'
#
loop_
_entity.id
_entity.type
_entity.pdbx_description
1 polymer ?
#
loop_
_entity_poly.entity_id
_entity_poly.type
_entity_poly.pdbx_seq_one_letter_code
_entity_poly.pdbx_strand_id
1 'polypeptide(L)'
;MKPRRPSRPRCKDRLSWHAQHWRLQEIAAGRLQPHFEREHLLLWTLEARGRANLHDFIVPGLLFMAERLNLPFDAPPPMSPVPVPPFTPSRETAISPP
;
A
#
# COMPACT_ATOMS: atom_id res chain seq x y z
N MET A 1 1.28 -44.21 -1.22
CA MET A 1 1.62 -42.84 -1.65
C MET A 1 1.79 -41.96 -0.41
N LYS A 2 2.97 -41.38 -0.18
CA LYS A 2 3.17 -40.45 0.95
C LYS A 2 2.44 -39.12 0.66
N PRO A 3 1.60 -38.59 1.58
CA PRO A 3 0.95 -37.31 1.35
C PRO A 3 2.00 -36.22 1.23
N ARG A 4 2.00 -35.49 0.10
CA ARG A 4 2.87 -34.34 -0.09
C ARG A 4 2.49 -33.29 0.96
N ARG A 5 3.43 -32.96 1.86
CA ARG A 5 3.25 -31.84 2.80
C ARG A 5 2.86 -30.59 2.00
N PRO A 6 1.79 -29.87 2.39
CA PRO A 6 1.47 -28.62 1.75
C PRO A 6 2.70 -27.71 1.87
N SER A 7 3.11 -27.14 0.74
CA SER A 7 4.21 -26.18 0.70
C SER A 7 3.88 -25.04 1.66
N ARG A 8 4.74 -24.82 2.68
CA ARG A 8 4.67 -23.73 3.67
C ARG A 8 4.14 -22.37 3.14
N PRO A 9 4.46 -21.91 1.91
CA PRO A 9 3.87 -20.70 1.32
C PRO A 9 2.34 -20.61 1.45
N ARG A 10 1.62 -21.73 1.19
CA ARG A 10 0.15 -21.75 1.20
C ARG A 10 -0.46 -21.52 2.58
N CYS A 11 0.28 -21.83 3.66
CA CYS A 11 -0.21 -21.60 5.02
C CYS A 11 -0.19 -20.12 5.39
N LYS A 12 0.85 -19.39 4.99
CA LYS A 12 0.97 -17.94 5.25
C LYS A 12 -0.11 -17.14 4.51
N ASP A 13 -0.41 -17.53 3.28
CA ASP A 13 -1.45 -16.87 2.48
C ASP A 13 -2.84 -17.09 3.10
N ARG A 14 -3.15 -18.31 3.58
CA ARG A 14 -4.40 -18.58 4.28
C ARG A 14 -4.55 -17.79 5.58
N LEU A 15 -3.48 -17.70 6.37
CA LEU A 15 -3.47 -16.89 7.59
C LEU A 15 -3.72 -15.41 7.28
N SER A 16 -3.03 -14.88 6.27
CA SER A 16 -3.20 -13.49 5.83
C SER A 16 -4.61 -13.22 5.33
N TRP A 17 -5.18 -14.16 4.59
CA TRP A 17 -6.57 -14.09 4.12
C TRP A 17 -7.54 -14.04 5.30
N HIS A 18 -7.40 -14.95 6.28
CA HIS A 18 -8.29 -14.98 7.45
C HIS A 18 -8.16 -13.71 8.30
N ALA A 19 -6.94 -13.21 8.50
CA ALA A 19 -6.71 -11.97 9.22
C ALA A 19 -7.38 -10.77 8.54
N GLN A 20 -7.25 -10.65 7.21
CA GLN A 20 -7.93 -9.61 6.44
C GLN A 20 -9.45 -9.75 6.51
N HIS A 21 -9.97 -10.95 6.29
CA HIS A 21 -11.41 -11.20 6.31
C HIS A 21 -12.04 -10.84 7.66
N TRP A 22 -11.45 -11.32 8.76
CA TRP A 22 -11.91 -10.99 10.11
C TRP A 22 -11.90 -9.48 10.34
N ARG A 23 -10.80 -8.81 9.94
CA ARG A 23 -10.67 -7.36 10.08
C ARG A 23 -11.76 -6.59 9.33
N LEU A 24 -12.03 -6.96 8.07
CA LEU A 24 -13.08 -6.33 7.27
C LEU A 24 -14.47 -6.56 7.88
N GLN A 25 -14.73 -7.73 8.49
CA GLN A 25 -15.97 -7.97 9.23
C GLN A 25 -16.11 -7.04 10.43
N GLU A 26 -15.05 -6.85 11.21
CA GLU A 26 -15.07 -5.94 12.37
C GLU A 26 -15.26 -4.48 11.97
N ILE A 27 -14.68 -4.07 10.85
CA ILE A 27 -14.86 -2.72 10.29
C ILE A 27 -16.30 -2.54 9.80
N ALA A 28 -16.84 -3.51 9.05
CA ALA A 28 -18.24 -3.49 8.62
C ALA A 28 -19.23 -3.47 9.78
N ALA A 29 -18.88 -4.08 10.92
CA ALA A 29 -19.65 -4.03 12.16
C ALA A 29 -19.46 -2.73 12.97
N GLY A 30 -18.59 -1.82 12.53
CA GLY A 30 -18.27 -0.56 13.24
C GLY A 30 -17.46 -0.75 14.53
N ARG A 31 -16.89 -1.95 14.75
CA ARG A 31 -16.10 -2.28 15.94
C ARG A 31 -14.62 -1.93 15.79
N LEU A 32 -14.17 -1.74 14.56
CA LEU A 32 -12.78 -1.41 14.24
C LEU A 32 -12.70 -0.25 13.26
N GLN A 33 -11.72 0.63 13.45
CA GLN A 33 -11.47 1.72 12.52
C GLN A 33 -10.65 1.24 11.31
N PRO A 34 -10.96 1.71 10.09
CA PRO A 34 -10.15 1.46 8.90
C PRO A 34 -8.76 2.10 9.07
N HIS A 35 -7.73 1.41 8.58
CA HIS A 35 -6.34 1.89 8.58
C HIS A 35 -5.72 1.88 7.19
N PHE A 36 -6.31 1.14 6.24
CA PHE A 36 -5.83 1.05 4.86
C PHE A 36 -6.87 1.59 3.89
N GLU A 37 -6.44 2.15 2.76
CA GLU A 37 -7.31 2.71 1.72
C GLU A 37 -8.46 1.77 1.32
N ARG A 38 -8.17 0.47 1.14
CA ARG A 38 -9.21 -0.50 0.77
C ARG A 38 -10.29 -0.68 1.86
N GLU A 39 -9.94 -0.46 3.13
CA GLU A 39 -10.89 -0.53 4.24
C GLU A 39 -11.81 0.70 4.24
N HIS A 40 -11.28 1.87 3.88
CA HIS A 40 -12.09 3.07 3.63
C HIS A 40 -13.03 2.86 2.43
N LEU A 41 -12.54 2.25 1.34
CA LEU A 41 -13.37 1.93 0.19
C LEU A 41 -14.49 0.93 0.53
N LEU A 42 -14.24 -0.03 1.42
CA LEU A 42 -15.29 -0.93 1.93
C LEU A 42 -16.40 -0.15 2.63
N LEU A 43 -16.05 0.73 3.58
CA LEU A 43 -17.03 1.54 4.30
C LEU A 43 -17.81 2.44 3.36
N TRP A 44 -17.13 3.13 2.45
CA TRP A 44 -17.79 3.95 1.43
C TRP A 44 -18.77 3.13 0.59
N THR A 45 -18.41 1.90 0.23
CA THR A 45 -19.29 0.99 -0.53
C THR A 45 -20.52 0.58 0.29
N LEU A 46 -20.32 0.28 1.58
CA LEU A 46 -21.41 -0.05 2.50
C LEU A 46 -22.36 1.14 2.71
N GLU A 47 -21.83 2.35 2.86
CA GLU A 47 -22.61 3.58 2.98
C GLU A 47 -23.39 3.89 1.69
N ALA A 48 -22.75 3.77 0.54
CA ALA A 48 -23.35 4.12 -0.75
C ALA A 48 -24.39 3.09 -1.22
N ARG A 49 -24.20 1.80 -0.94
CA ARG A 49 -25.03 0.70 -1.50
C ARG A 49 -25.78 -0.12 -0.46
N GLY A 50 -25.52 0.07 0.83
CA GLY A 50 -26.06 -0.74 1.92
C GLY A 50 -25.50 -2.17 2.00
N ARG A 51 -24.64 -2.57 1.05
CA ARG A 51 -24.04 -3.91 0.98
C ARG A 51 -22.70 -3.88 0.27
N ALA A 52 -21.78 -4.74 0.71
CA ALA A 52 -20.48 -4.95 0.08
C ALA A 52 -20.07 -6.42 0.24
N ASN A 53 -19.38 -6.96 -0.76
CA ASN A 53 -18.76 -8.28 -0.68
C ASN A 53 -17.34 -8.13 -0.13
N LEU A 54 -17.09 -8.68 1.07
CA LEU A 54 -15.80 -8.52 1.74
C LEU A 54 -14.63 -9.12 0.96
N HIS A 55 -14.89 -10.16 0.16
CA HIS A 55 -13.85 -10.82 -0.62
C HIS A 55 -13.21 -9.90 -1.68
N ASP A 56 -13.94 -8.91 -2.16
CA ASP A 56 -13.45 -7.97 -3.18
C ASP A 56 -12.38 -7.01 -2.60
N PHE A 57 -12.31 -6.90 -1.27
CA PHE A 57 -11.37 -6.04 -0.54
C PHE A 57 -10.22 -6.84 0.10
N ILE A 58 -10.12 -8.15 -0.16
CA ILE A 58 -9.00 -8.97 0.31
C ILE A 58 -7.91 -8.99 -0.75
N VAL A 59 -6.69 -8.62 -0.36
CA VAL A 59 -5.53 -8.62 -1.25
C VAL A 59 -4.63 -9.84 -1.01
N PRO A 60 -3.83 -10.26 -2.01
CA PRO A 60 -2.78 -11.26 -1.83
C PRO A 60 -1.89 -10.96 -0.62
N GLY A 61 -1.47 -12.01 0.10
CA GLY A 61 -0.75 -11.87 1.37
C GLY A 61 0.52 -11.00 1.28
N LEU A 62 1.25 -11.06 0.16
CA LEU A 62 2.41 -10.20 -0.06
C LEU A 62 2.05 -8.71 -0.15
N LEU A 63 0.94 -8.37 -0.82
CA LEU A 63 0.46 -6.98 -0.89
C LEU A 63 -0.02 -6.51 0.49
N PHE A 64 -0.72 -7.37 1.22
CA PHE A 64 -1.14 -7.08 2.59
C PHE A 64 0.05 -6.81 3.52
N MET A 65 1.14 -7.57 3.38
CA MET A 65 2.36 -7.30 4.14
C MET A 65 3.05 -6.00 3.68
N ALA A 66 3.06 -5.71 2.38
CA ALA A 66 3.65 -4.49 1.85
C ALA A 66 2.92 -3.23 2.37
N GLU A 67 1.59 -3.23 2.41
CA GLU A 67 0.81 -2.13 2.99
C GLU A 67 1.12 -1.90 4.48
N ARG A 68 1.42 -2.97 5.22
CA ARG A 68 1.84 -2.87 6.63
C ARG A 68 3.25 -2.33 6.81
N LEU A 69 4.12 -2.51 5.82
CA LEU A 69 5.50 -2.01 5.84
C LEU A 69 5.59 -0.57 5.33
N ASN A 70 4.68 -0.17 4.44
CA ASN A 70 4.56 1.19 3.88
C ASN A 70 3.71 2.13 4.77
N LEU A 71 4.07 2.28 6.04
CA LEU A 71 3.66 3.48 6.79
C LEU A 71 4.80 4.49 6.70
N PRO A 72 4.57 5.72 6.18
CA PRO A 72 3.43 6.54 6.60
C PRO A 72 2.64 7.21 5.44
N PHE A 73 1.31 7.23 5.55
CA PHE A 73 0.44 8.10 4.75
C PHE A 73 0.59 9.59 5.15
N ASP A 74 1.29 9.85 6.26
CA ASP A 74 1.49 11.17 6.88
C ASP A 74 2.97 11.59 6.94
N ALA A 75 3.86 10.96 6.16
CA ALA A 75 5.22 11.47 6.01
C ALA A 75 5.13 12.76 5.19
N PRO A 76 5.55 13.93 5.71
CA PRO A 76 5.84 15.04 4.82
C PRO A 76 6.83 14.54 3.75
N PRO A 77 6.73 15.00 2.49
CA PRO A 77 7.73 14.66 1.49
C PRO A 77 9.11 14.92 2.10
N PRO A 78 10.16 14.11 1.82
CA PRO A 78 11.49 14.43 2.28
C PRO A 78 11.92 15.74 1.61
N MET A 79 11.56 16.86 2.21
CA MET A 79 12.13 18.17 1.96
C MET A 79 13.46 18.20 2.69
N SER A 80 14.41 17.43 2.17
CA SER A 80 15.80 17.85 2.26
C SER A 80 16.05 18.61 0.96
N PRO A 81 16.21 19.95 0.98
CA PRO A 81 16.66 20.65 -0.20
C PRO A 81 18.04 20.10 -0.53
N VAL A 82 18.15 19.38 -1.65
CA VAL A 82 19.44 19.12 -2.26
C VAL A 82 20.05 20.50 -2.49
N PRO A 83 21.22 20.84 -1.89
CA PRO A 83 21.85 22.11 -2.18
C PRO A 83 22.24 22.07 -3.66
N VAL A 84 21.49 22.80 -4.49
CA VAL A 84 21.86 23.03 -5.88
C VAL A 84 23.17 23.83 -5.82
N PRO A 85 24.30 23.29 -6.31
CA PRO A 85 25.52 24.07 -6.35
C PRO A 85 25.26 25.32 -7.21
N PRO A 86 25.80 26.49 -6.84
CA PRO A 86 25.57 27.72 -7.59
C PRO A 86 25.97 27.50 -9.05
N PHE A 87 25.01 27.75 -9.93
CA PHE A 87 25.22 27.71 -11.37
C PHE A 87 26.34 28.69 -11.73
N THR A 88 27.49 28.16 -12.14
CA THR A 88 28.56 28.96 -12.72
C THR A 88 28.32 28.97 -14.22
N PRO A 89 27.91 30.10 -14.83
CA PRO A 89 27.85 30.17 -16.28
C PRO A 89 29.29 30.05 -16.81
N SER A 90 29.59 28.90 -17.41
CA SER A 90 30.81 28.70 -18.19
C SER A 90 30.90 29.79 -19.24
N ARG A 91 31.91 30.64 -19.08
CA ARG A 91 32.28 31.75 -19.94
C ARG A 91 32.20 31.32 -21.41
N GLU A 92 31.37 32.04 -22.18
CA GLU A 92 31.20 31.87 -23.62
C GLU A 92 32.57 31.73 -24.30
N THR A 93 32.81 30.57 -24.91
CA THR A 93 33.90 30.39 -25.86
C THR A 93 33.61 31.31 -27.03
N ALA A 94 34.44 32.34 -27.18
CA ALA A 94 34.40 33.29 -28.27
C ALA A 94 34.29 32.58 -29.62
N ILE A 95 33.18 32.80 -30.31
CA ILE A 95 33.04 32.45 -31.72
C ILE A 95 33.83 33.52 -32.48
N SER A 96 35.00 33.14 -32.99
CA SER A 96 35.74 33.91 -33.99
C SER A 96 35.23 33.50 -35.38
N PRO A 97 34.72 34.41 -36.21
CA PRO A 97 34.58 34.20 -37.64
C PRO A 97 35.82 34.78 -38.38
N PRO A 98 35.94 34.54 -39.71
CA PRO A 98 37.18 34.15 -40.40
C PRO A 98 38.21 35.24 -40.67
#